data_AF-A0A946ALK4-F1
#
_entry.id   AF-A0A946ALK4-F1
#
_cell.length_a   1.000
_cell.length_b   1.000
_cell.length_c   1.000
_cell.angle_alpha   90.00
_cell.angle_beta   90.00
_cell.angle_gamma   90.00
#
_symmetry.space_group_name_H-M   'P 1'
#
loop_
_entity.id
_entity.type
_entity.pdbx_description
1 polymer ?
#
loop_
_entity_poly.entity_id
_entity_poly.type
_entity_poly.pdbx_seq_one_letter_code
_entity_poly.pdbx_strand_id
1 'polypeptide(L)'
;MSDWLQINEPQIRLAIFLSIFATLIVFQRARPRRTVLGGWRRVIANLSLIIINTLILRVAFPLLAIDLALRLEQSGGGLLGILPYWVEVAVGVILLDCAIYWQHRLVHKVPLLWRLHRVHHADVGFDVTTAVRFHPFEIAVSMAIKLALVVLLGVPALAVLIFEI
;
A
#
# COMPACT_ATOMS: atom_id res chain seq x y z
N MET A 1 9.15 -17.61 -14.64
CA MET A 1 9.25 -16.94 -13.31
C MET A 1 8.16 -15.88 -13.15
N SER A 2 7.90 -15.08 -14.19
CA SER A 2 6.79 -14.11 -14.29
C SER A 2 5.42 -14.71 -13.94
N ASP A 3 5.08 -15.85 -14.56
CA ASP A 3 3.70 -16.37 -14.50
C ASP A 3 3.36 -16.94 -13.13
N TRP A 4 4.33 -17.61 -12.49
CA TRP A 4 4.15 -18.14 -11.14
C TRP A 4 3.98 -17.00 -10.12
N LEU A 5 4.80 -15.95 -10.23
CA LEU A 5 4.70 -14.77 -9.36
C LEU A 5 3.36 -14.05 -9.60
N GLN A 6 2.94 -13.84 -10.85
CA GLN A 6 1.63 -13.24 -11.15
C GLN A 6 0.46 -14.02 -10.54
N ILE A 7 0.48 -15.36 -10.63
CA ILE A 7 -0.61 -16.21 -10.12
C ILE A 7 -0.65 -16.24 -8.59
N ASN A 8 0.51 -16.17 -7.93
CA ASN A 8 0.64 -16.35 -6.48
C ASN A 8 0.84 -15.05 -5.70
N GLU A 9 1.06 -13.90 -6.37
CA GLU A 9 1.30 -12.60 -5.73
C GLU A 9 0.21 -12.23 -4.71
N PRO A 10 -1.09 -12.37 -5.00
CA PRO A 10 -2.13 -12.01 -4.02
C PRO A 10 -2.05 -12.85 -2.75
N GLN A 11 -1.74 -14.15 -2.88
CA GLN A 11 -1.63 -15.11 -1.78
C GLN A 11 -0.36 -14.83 -0.96
N ILE A 12 0.77 -14.55 -1.63
CA ILE A 12 2.04 -14.21 -0.98
C ILE A 12 1.88 -12.94 -0.15
N ARG A 13 1.31 -11.87 -0.72
CA ARG A 13 1.09 -10.61 -0.01
C ARG A 13 0.14 -10.77 1.16
N LEU A 14 -0.94 -11.52 0.98
CA LEU A 14 -1.86 -11.81 2.08
C LEU A 14 -1.17 -12.60 3.19
N ALA A 15 -0.37 -13.62 2.85
CA ALA A 15 0.37 -14.42 3.82
C ALA A 15 1.37 -13.55 4.60
N ILE A 16 2.19 -12.75 3.91
CA ILE A 16 3.16 -11.84 4.54
C ILE A 16 2.44 -10.84 5.45
N PHE A 17 1.38 -10.19 4.96
CA PHE A 17 0.59 -9.24 5.73
C PHE A 17 0.04 -9.90 7.02
N LEU A 18 -0.63 -11.05 6.90
CA LEU A 18 -1.21 -11.75 8.05
C LEU A 18 -0.12 -12.22 9.03
N SER A 19 1.02 -12.71 8.54
CA SER A 19 2.15 -13.13 9.37
C SER A 19 2.74 -11.97 10.16
N ILE A 20 3.01 -10.82 9.53
CA ILE A 20 3.51 -9.62 10.20
C ILE A 20 2.47 -9.12 11.20
N PHE A 21 1.21 -8.99 10.79
CA PHE A 21 0.13 -8.50 11.64
C PHE A 21 -0.07 -9.37 12.89
N ALA A 22 -0.09 -10.69 12.72
CA ALA A 22 -0.18 -11.65 13.83
C ALA A 22 1.05 -11.55 14.76
N THR A 23 2.25 -11.46 14.19
CA THR A 23 3.50 -11.30 14.95
C THR A 23 3.48 -10.03 15.80
N LEU A 24 3.05 -8.91 15.23
CA LEU A 24 2.92 -7.65 15.96
C LEU A 24 1.87 -7.71 17.06
N ILE A 25 0.74 -8.41 16.83
CA ILE A 25 -0.27 -8.62 17.86
C ILE A 25 0.27 -9.46 19.02
N VAL A 26 0.98 -10.54 18.73
CA VAL A 26 1.62 -11.39 19.75
C VAL A 26 2.65 -10.58 20.53
N PHE A 27 3.51 -9.84 19.83
CA PHE A 27 4.52 -8.98 20.46
C PHE A 27 3.89 -7.91 21.36
N GLN A 28 2.83 -7.23 20.89
CA GLN A 28 2.12 -6.23 21.68
C GLN A 28 1.52 -6.83 22.95
N ARG A 29 0.95 -8.04 22.88
CA ARG A 29 0.41 -8.74 24.05
C ARG A 29 1.49 -9.21 25.02
N ALA A 30 2.65 -9.64 24.50
CA ALA A 30 3.77 -10.09 25.31
C ALA A 30 4.50 -8.92 26.02
N ARG A 31 4.51 -7.72 25.41
CA ARG A 31 5.20 -6.53 25.93
C ARG A 31 4.32 -5.27 25.84
N PRO A 32 3.21 -5.20 26.59
CA PRO A 32 2.32 -4.04 26.54
C PRO A 32 3.01 -2.81 27.15
N ARG A 33 3.18 -1.74 26.35
CA ARG A 33 3.76 -0.46 26.82
C ARG A 33 2.71 0.58 27.21
N ARG A 34 1.49 0.44 26.71
CA ARG A 34 0.37 1.37 26.95
C ARG A 34 -0.93 0.60 27.07
N THR A 35 -1.85 1.11 27.88
CA THR A 35 -3.22 0.63 27.93
C THR A 35 -3.93 1.00 26.64
N VAL A 36 -4.58 0.03 26.01
CA VAL A 36 -5.30 0.23 24.76
C VAL A 36 -6.72 0.69 25.06
N LEU A 37 -7.10 1.88 24.60
CA LEU A 37 -8.41 2.49 24.80
C LEU A 37 -9.40 2.13 23.68
N GLY A 38 -10.70 2.24 23.94
CA GLY A 38 -11.78 2.07 22.93
C GLY A 38 -12.32 0.65 22.72
N GLY A 39 -11.66 -0.37 23.29
CA GLY A 39 -12.19 -1.75 23.36
C GLY A 39 -12.45 -2.42 21.99
N TRP A 40 -13.31 -3.44 21.98
CA TRP A 40 -13.56 -4.30 20.83
C TRP A 40 -14.27 -3.60 19.67
N ARG A 41 -15.16 -2.64 19.94
CA ARG A 41 -15.91 -1.89 18.90
C ARG A 41 -14.96 -1.14 17.96
N ARG A 42 -13.93 -0.51 18.52
CA ARG A 42 -12.89 0.19 17.77
C ARG A 42 -12.05 -0.78 16.92
N VAL A 43 -11.69 -1.94 17.48
CA VAL A 43 -10.98 -2.99 16.74
C VAL A 43 -11.80 -3.46 15.54
N ILE A 44 -13.10 -3.71 15.73
CA ILE A 44 -14.00 -4.07 14.63
C ILE A 44 -14.05 -2.96 13.58
N ALA A 45 -14.19 -1.69 13.98
CA ALA A 45 -14.18 -0.58 13.03
C ALA A 45 -12.88 -0.53 12.19
N ASN A 46 -11.71 -0.67 12.83
CA ASN A 46 -10.42 -0.69 12.13
C ASN A 46 -10.32 -1.89 11.16
N LEU A 47 -10.77 -3.07 11.58
CA LEU A 47 -10.77 -4.27 10.73
C LEU A 47 -11.82 -4.21 9.60
N SER A 48 -12.96 -3.56 9.83
CA SER A 48 -13.95 -3.31 8.78
C SER A 48 -13.39 -2.36 7.73
N LEU A 49 -12.64 -1.32 8.13
CA LEU A 49 -12.00 -0.40 7.19
C LEU A 49 -11.00 -1.10 6.28
N ILE A 50 -10.12 -1.97 6.80
CA ILE A 50 -9.19 -2.70 5.93
C ILE A 50 -9.94 -3.62 4.95
N ILE A 51 -11.00 -4.31 5.38
CA ILE A 51 -11.80 -5.16 4.49
C ILE A 51 -12.45 -4.32 3.38
N ILE A 52 -13.09 -3.20 3.75
CA ILE A 52 -13.71 -2.28 2.79
C ILE A 52 -12.67 -1.73 1.80
N ASN A 53 -11.50 -1.34 2.30
CA ASN A 53 -10.40 -0.83 1.47
C ASN A 53 -9.93 -1.90 0.48
N THR A 54 -9.74 -3.15 0.92
CA THR A 54 -9.37 -4.25 0.03
C THR A 54 -10.44 -4.51 -1.04
N LEU A 55 -11.72 -4.50 -0.68
CA LEU A 55 -12.81 -4.70 -1.63
C LEU A 55 -12.89 -3.57 -2.65
N ILE A 56 -12.78 -2.32 -2.20
CA ILE A 56 -12.78 -1.15 -3.09
C ILE A 56 -11.61 -1.22 -4.06
N LEU A 57 -10.41 -1.56 -3.60
CA LEU A 57 -9.26 -1.72 -4.49
C LEU A 57 -9.50 -2.82 -5.53
N ARG A 58 -10.05 -3.97 -5.13
CA ARG A 58 -10.34 -5.07 -6.07
C ARG A 58 -11.42 -4.73 -7.10
N VAL A 59 -12.41 -3.93 -6.72
CA VAL A 59 -13.52 -3.55 -7.62
C VAL A 59 -13.15 -2.36 -8.51
N ALA A 60 -12.60 -1.30 -7.93
CA ALA A 60 -12.28 -0.07 -8.65
C ALA A 60 -10.99 -0.17 -9.47
N PHE A 61 -10.06 -1.04 -9.07
CA PHE A 61 -8.77 -1.23 -9.73
C PHE A 61 -8.53 -2.72 -9.98
N PRO A 62 -9.29 -3.34 -10.91
CA PRO A 62 -9.16 -4.77 -11.21
C PRO A 62 -7.77 -5.14 -11.74
N LEU A 63 -7.06 -4.17 -12.32
CA LEU A 63 -5.64 -4.29 -12.65
C LEU A 63 -4.80 -3.84 -11.44
N LEU A 64 -4.04 -4.78 -10.87
CA LEU A 64 -3.05 -4.45 -9.85
C LEU A 64 -1.83 -3.77 -10.50
N ALA A 65 -1.09 -2.99 -9.71
CA ALA A 65 0.06 -2.22 -10.18
C ALA A 65 1.13 -3.11 -10.86
N ILE A 66 1.30 -4.35 -10.41
CA ILE A 66 2.24 -5.32 -10.98
C ILE A 66 1.78 -5.81 -12.36
N ASP A 67 0.48 -6.12 -12.54
CA ASP A 67 -0.05 -6.52 -13.86
C ASP A 67 0.10 -5.39 -14.88
N LEU A 68 -0.20 -4.16 -14.45
CA LEU A 68 -0.02 -2.97 -15.28
C LEU A 68 1.46 -2.77 -15.67
N ALA A 69 2.39 -2.90 -14.72
CA ALA A 69 3.82 -2.80 -14.99
C ALA A 69 4.31 -3.88 -15.97
N LEU A 70 3.85 -5.12 -15.84
CA LEU A 70 4.23 -6.22 -16.74
C LEU A 70 3.77 -5.98 -18.19
N ARG A 71 2.56 -5.43 -18.37
CA ARG A 71 2.06 -5.04 -19.70
C ARG A 71 2.88 -3.90 -20.30
N LEU A 72 3.29 -2.93 -19.48
CA LEU A 72 4.09 -1.79 -19.92
C LEU A 72 5.52 -2.22 -20.31
N GLU A 73 6.16 -3.08 -19.52
CA GLU A 73 7.47 -3.67 -19.84
C GLU A 73 7.44 -4.38 -21.20
N GLN A 74 6.40 -5.19 -21.47
CA GLN A 74 6.26 -5.88 -22.75
C GLN A 74 6.09 -4.92 -23.95
N SER A 75 5.53 -3.74 -23.71
CA SER A 75 5.35 -2.71 -24.74
C SER A 75 6.59 -1.83 -24.99
N GLY A 76 7.67 -2.02 -24.22
CA GLY A 76 8.90 -1.23 -24.35
C GLY A 76 8.75 0.25 -23.98
N GLY A 77 7.76 0.58 -23.14
CA GLY A 77 7.42 1.96 -22.78
C GLY A 77 7.93 2.38 -21.40
N GLY A 78 8.28 3.67 -21.24
CA GLY A 78 8.66 4.25 -19.96
C GLY A 78 9.84 5.20 -20.03
N LEU A 79 9.89 6.19 -19.13
CA LEU A 79 11.05 7.06 -18.96
C LEU A 79 12.28 6.32 -18.42
N LEU A 80 12.06 5.21 -17.70
CA LEU A 80 13.15 4.41 -17.15
C LEU A 80 13.76 3.41 -18.15
N GLY A 81 13.02 3.04 -19.21
CA GLY A 81 13.36 1.96 -20.17
C GLY A 81 14.66 2.12 -20.98
N ILE A 82 15.42 3.19 -20.73
CA ILE A 82 16.73 3.48 -21.36
C ILE A 82 17.91 3.08 -20.47
N LEU A 83 17.66 2.66 -19.22
CA LEU A 83 18.69 2.35 -18.24
C LEU A 83 18.97 0.83 -18.21
N PRO A 84 20.09 0.39 -17.61
CA PRO A 84 20.25 -1.03 -17.30
C PRO A 84 19.14 -1.49 -16.34
N TYR A 85 18.55 -2.66 -16.56
CA TYR A 85 17.38 -3.14 -15.81
C TYR A 85 17.49 -3.03 -14.28
N TRP A 86 18.66 -3.34 -13.71
CA TRP A 86 18.87 -3.22 -12.26
C TRP A 86 18.81 -1.76 -11.76
N VAL A 87 19.21 -0.79 -12.59
CA VAL A 87 19.11 0.65 -12.30
C VAL A 87 17.65 1.07 -12.40
N GLU A 88 16.92 0.61 -13.42
CA GLU A 88 15.47 0.86 -13.54
C GLU A 88 14.73 0.40 -12.29
N VAL A 89 15.07 -0.80 -11.79
CA VAL A 89 14.47 -1.35 -10.58
C VAL A 89 14.79 -0.49 -9.36
N ALA A 90 16.07 -0.17 -9.14
CA ALA A 90 16.49 0.63 -7.99
C ALA A 90 15.87 2.04 -8.01
N VAL A 91 15.92 2.73 -9.16
CA VAL A 91 15.33 4.05 -9.35
C VAL A 91 13.81 3.99 -9.21
N GLY A 92 13.16 2.96 -9.76
CA GLY A 92 11.72 2.74 -9.64
C GLY A 92 11.26 2.65 -8.19
N VAL A 93 11.94 1.86 -7.36
CA VAL A 93 11.64 1.75 -5.92
C VAL A 93 11.81 3.10 -5.22
N ILE A 94 12.91 3.82 -5.48
CA ILE A 94 13.19 5.12 -4.88
C ILE A 94 12.12 6.15 -5.27
N LEU A 95 11.72 6.19 -6.55
CA LEU A 95 10.71 7.14 -7.04
C LEU A 95 9.33 6.85 -6.45
N LEU A 96 8.93 5.58 -6.33
CA LEU A 96 7.67 5.19 -5.69
C LEU A 96 7.67 5.54 -4.19
N ASP A 97 8.77 5.29 -3.48
CA ASP A 97 8.91 5.66 -2.06
C ASP A 97 8.86 7.18 -1.86
N CYS A 98 9.61 7.93 -2.68
CA CYS A 98 9.54 9.39 -2.69
C CYS A 98 8.12 9.89 -2.96
N ALA A 99 7.40 9.28 -3.89
CA ALA A 99 6.04 9.67 -4.21
C ALA A 99 5.09 9.46 -3.03
N ILE A 100 5.18 8.34 -2.31
CA ILE A 100 4.36 8.11 -1.12
C ILE A 100 4.75 9.04 0.03
N TYR A 101 6.05 9.31 0.23
CA TYR A 101 6.50 10.30 1.19
C TYR A 101 5.87 11.68 0.92
N TRP A 102 5.93 12.15 -0.33
CA TRP A 102 5.35 13.43 -0.71
C TRP A 102 3.83 13.42 -0.66
N GLN A 103 3.18 12.33 -1.06
CA GLN A 103 1.73 12.15 -0.89
C GLN A 103 1.36 12.30 0.59
N HIS A 104 2.07 11.63 1.50
CA HIS A 104 1.82 11.70 2.93
C HIS A 104 1.99 13.13 3.46
N ARG A 105 3.04 13.84 3.03
CA ARG A 105 3.23 15.25 3.37
C ARG A 105 2.09 16.14 2.85
N LEU A 106 1.60 15.87 1.64
CA LEU A 106 0.49 16.62 1.03
C LEU A 106 -0.83 16.37 1.75
N VAL A 107 -1.13 15.13 2.16
CA VAL A 107 -2.36 14.84 2.91
C VAL A 107 -2.37 15.49 4.29
N HIS A 108 -1.20 15.79 4.86
CA HIS A 108 -1.08 16.59 6.08
C HIS A 108 -1.18 18.11 5.85
N LYS A 109 -0.86 18.61 4.66
CA LYS A 109 -0.81 20.05 4.37
C LYS A 109 -2.09 20.58 3.72
N VAL A 110 -2.74 19.79 2.87
CA VAL A 110 -3.91 20.22 2.08
C VAL A 110 -5.20 19.94 2.88
N PRO A 111 -6.03 20.96 3.20
CA PRO A 111 -7.19 20.77 4.08
C PRO A 111 -8.19 19.71 3.63
N LEU A 112 -8.44 19.59 2.32
CA LEU A 112 -9.34 18.58 1.78
C LEU A 112 -8.80 17.16 2.00
N LEU A 113 -7.51 16.94 1.70
CA LEU A 113 -6.86 15.65 1.87
C LEU A 113 -6.71 15.28 3.35
N TRP A 114 -6.46 16.27 4.21
CA TRP A 114 -6.42 16.07 5.65
C TRP A 114 -7.74 15.55 6.22
N ARG A 115 -8.89 15.96 5.65
CA ARG A 115 -10.20 15.42 6.09
C ARG A 115 -10.33 13.91 5.87
N LEU A 116 -9.66 13.36 4.86
CA LEU A 116 -9.57 11.92 4.65
C LEU A 116 -8.56 11.30 5.63
N HIS A 117 -7.34 11.86 5.64
CA HIS A 117 -6.22 11.32 6.39
C HIS A 117 -6.38 11.41 7.91
N ARG A 118 -7.17 12.36 8.43
CA ARG A 118 -7.48 12.45 9.86
C ARG A 118 -8.19 11.21 10.40
N VAL A 119 -8.81 10.37 9.55
CA VAL A 119 -9.37 9.09 10.00
C VAL A 119 -8.27 8.23 10.63
N HIS A 120 -7.09 8.21 10.01
CA HIS A 120 -5.90 7.52 10.52
C HIS A 120 -5.41 8.12 11.84
N HIS A 121 -5.29 9.45 11.91
CA HIS A 121 -4.78 10.16 13.09
C HIS A 121 -5.78 10.30 14.25
N ALA A 122 -7.06 10.03 14.03
CA ALA A 122 -8.12 10.17 15.04
C ALA A 122 -8.39 8.88 15.83
N ASP A 123 -7.45 7.93 15.84
CA ASP A 123 -7.60 6.75 16.68
C ASP A 123 -7.40 7.09 18.16
N VAL A 124 -8.40 6.75 18.98
CA VAL A 124 -8.43 7.05 20.42
C VAL A 124 -7.59 6.07 21.24
N GLY A 125 -7.19 4.94 20.63
CA GLY A 125 -6.20 4.06 21.20
C GLY A 125 -5.16 3.71 20.15
N PHE A 126 -3.95 3.37 20.59
CA PHE A 126 -2.83 3.10 19.72
C PHE A 126 -2.43 1.62 19.85
N ASP A 127 -2.74 0.82 18.83
CA ASP A 127 -2.35 -0.59 18.75
C ASP A 127 -2.11 -1.03 17.30
N VAL A 128 -1.78 -2.32 17.09
CA VAL A 128 -1.52 -2.88 15.75
C VAL A 128 -2.63 -2.56 14.74
N THR A 129 -3.89 -2.49 15.16
CA THR A 129 -5.02 -2.25 14.25
C THR A 129 -5.09 -0.81 13.77
N THR A 130 -4.51 0.14 14.52
CA THR A 130 -4.40 1.55 14.10
C THR A 130 -3.58 1.68 12.81
N ALA A 131 -2.61 0.79 12.58
CA ALA A 131 -1.75 0.81 11.40
C ALA A 131 -2.50 0.60 10.07
N VAL A 132 -3.71 0.04 10.11
CA VAL A 132 -4.52 -0.28 8.92
C VAL A 132 -5.81 0.53 8.82
N ARG A 133 -5.97 1.52 9.70
CA ARG A 133 -7.13 2.40 9.77
C ARG A 133 -6.97 3.56 8.79
N PHE A 134 -7.40 3.37 7.55
CA PHE A 134 -7.39 4.40 6.51
C PHE A 134 -8.78 4.67 5.96
N HIS A 135 -9.03 5.91 5.54
CA HIS A 135 -10.27 6.25 4.85
C HIS A 135 -10.29 5.57 3.47
N PRO A 136 -11.41 4.96 3.03
CA PRO A 136 -11.48 4.31 1.71
C PRO A 136 -11.07 5.16 0.51
N PHE A 137 -11.56 6.41 0.43
CA PHE A 137 -11.11 7.35 -0.59
C PHE A 137 -9.62 7.70 -0.54
N GLU A 138 -8.99 7.71 0.65
CA GLU A 138 -7.54 7.93 0.75
C GLU A 138 -6.78 6.78 0.07
N ILE A 139 -7.19 5.55 0.33
CA ILE A 139 -6.60 4.35 -0.28
C ILE A 139 -6.82 4.34 -1.80
N ALA A 140 -8.02 4.67 -2.26
CA ALA A 140 -8.32 4.74 -3.70
C ALA A 140 -7.49 5.82 -4.41
N VAL A 141 -7.38 7.02 -3.83
CA VAL A 141 -6.55 8.11 -4.37
C VAL A 141 -5.07 7.72 -4.38
N SER A 142 -4.58 7.09 -3.31
CA SER A 142 -3.19 6.61 -3.25
C SER A 142 -2.89 5.57 -4.33
N MET A 143 -3.81 4.62 -4.55
CA MET A 143 -3.68 3.63 -5.62
C MET A 143 -3.70 4.30 -7.00
N ALA A 144 -4.58 5.26 -7.24
CA ALA A 144 -4.64 5.99 -8.51
C ALA A 144 -3.34 6.75 -8.81
N ILE A 145 -2.77 7.44 -7.80
CA ILE A 145 -1.47 8.12 -7.93
C ILE A 145 -0.38 7.11 -8.27
N LYS A 146 -0.36 5.96 -7.58
CA LYS A 146 0.64 4.91 -7.81
C LYS A 146 0.55 4.33 -9.21
N LEU A 147 -0.65 3.97 -9.69
CA LEU A 147 -0.86 3.49 -11.04
C LEU A 147 -0.47 4.52 -12.09
N ALA A 148 -0.79 5.80 -11.86
CA ALA A 148 -0.37 6.89 -12.74
C ALA A 148 1.16 6.97 -12.83
N LEU A 149 1.89 6.84 -11.71
CA LEU A 149 3.35 6.84 -11.70
C LEU A 149 3.94 5.61 -12.42
N VAL A 150 3.36 4.43 -12.21
CA VAL A 150 3.77 3.21 -12.93
C VAL A 150 3.65 3.41 -14.44
N VAL A 151 2.55 3.99 -14.91
CA VAL A 151 2.34 4.30 -16.34
C VAL A 151 3.29 5.39 -16.84
N LEU A 152 3.40 6.51 -16.13
CA LEU A 152 4.17 7.67 -16.59
C LEU A 152 5.68 7.38 -16.62
N LEU A 153 6.20 6.67 -15.63
CA LEU A 153 7.61 6.37 -15.51
C LEU A 153 7.99 5.07 -16.23
N GLY A 154 7.03 4.18 -16.49
CA GLY A 154 7.27 2.80 -16.90
C GLY A 154 8.09 2.06 -15.86
N VAL A 155 7.60 2.04 -14.61
CA VAL A 155 8.31 1.38 -13.51
C VAL A 155 8.32 -0.14 -13.75
N PRO A 156 9.48 -0.81 -13.68
CA PRO A 156 9.55 -2.25 -13.90
C PRO A 156 8.75 -3.03 -12.86
N ALA A 157 8.18 -4.15 -13.27
CA ALA A 157 7.29 -4.97 -12.45
C ALA A 157 7.96 -5.45 -11.16
N LEU A 158 9.27 -5.75 -11.23
CA LEU A 158 10.05 -6.14 -10.07
C LEU A 158 10.18 -4.99 -9.04
N ALA A 159 10.32 -3.74 -9.48
CA ALA A 159 10.33 -2.60 -8.56
C ALA A 159 8.98 -2.39 -7.89
N VAL A 160 7.89 -2.53 -8.65
CA VAL A 160 6.54 -2.46 -8.09
C VAL A 160 6.32 -3.58 -7.06
N LEU A 161 6.75 -4.80 -7.37
CA LEU A 161 6.65 -5.94 -6.44
C LEU A 161 7.44 -5.71 -5.15
N ILE A 162 8.69 -5.27 -5.24
CA ILE A 162 9.54 -4.95 -4.08
C ILE A 162 8.91 -3.85 -3.23
N PHE A 163 8.28 -2.88 -3.88
CA PHE A 163 7.63 -1.75 -3.21
C PHE A 163 6.30 -2.11 -2.51
N GLU A 164 5.57 -3.12 -3.02
CA GLU A 164 4.24 -3.53 -2.54
C GLU A 164 4.24 -4.57 -1.42
N ILE A 165 5.41 -5.15 -1.09
CA ILE A 165 5.62 -6.20 -0.08
C ILE A 165 6.32 -5.63 1.14
#